data_AF-A0A7V9ZFG3-F1
#
_entry.id   AF-A0A7V9ZFG3-F1
#
_cell.length_a   1.000
_cell.length_b   1.000
_cell.length_c   1.000
_cell.angle_alpha   90.00
_cell.angle_beta   90.00
_cell.angle_gamma   90.00
#
_symmetry.space_group_name_H-M   'P 1'
#
loop_
_entity.id
_entity.type
_entity.pdbx_description
1 polymer ?
#
loop_
_entity_poly.entity_id
_entity_poly.type
_entity_poly.pdbx_seq_one_letter_code
_entity_poly.pdbx_strand_id
1 'polypeptide(L)' 'MSGYIMPTPSDTRTYGPEQVRRHRLRRALNELMADPGYHLSVSDGKLMVGPPHAITPEARQFISTYRADLIQHLQWLGE' A
#
# COMPACT_ATOMS: atom_id res chain seq x y z
N MET A 1 -30.07 10.60 -11.01
CA MET A 1 -29.30 10.87 -9.77
C MET A 1 -28.28 9.77 -9.59
N SER A 2 -27.00 10.05 -9.84
CA SER A 2 -25.87 9.50 -9.08
C SER A 2 -24.62 10.24 -9.56
N GLY A 3 -24.22 11.26 -8.81
CA GLY A 3 -23.01 12.02 -9.11
C GLY A 3 -21.79 11.21 -8.72
N TYR A 4 -20.94 10.87 -9.69
CA TYR A 4 -19.59 10.39 -9.41
C TYR A 4 -18.77 11.58 -8.94
N ILE A 5 -18.62 11.72 -7.63
CA ILE A 5 -17.71 12.70 -7.03
C ILE A 5 -16.31 12.08 -7.09
N MET A 6 -15.47 12.55 -8.02
CA MET A 6 -14.04 12.30 -7.94
C MET A 6 -13.51 13.01 -6.69
N PRO A 7 -12.82 12.33 -5.75
CA PRO A 7 -12.26 13.01 -4.60
C PRO A 7 -11.15 13.96 -5.05
N THR A 8 -11.39 15.26 -4.90
CA THR A 8 -10.40 16.31 -5.12
C THR A 8 -9.42 16.37 -3.94
N PRO A 9 -8.17 16.85 -4.15
CA PRO A 9 -7.11 16.82 -3.13
C PRO A 9 -7.33 17.74 -1.91
N SER A 10 -8.51 18.33 -1.73
CA SER A 10 -8.84 19.23 -0.61
C SER A 10 -9.60 18.58 0.56
N ASP A 11 -9.82 17.27 0.53
CA ASP A 11 -10.66 16.58 1.52
C ASP A 11 -9.92 16.13 2.79
N THR A 12 -8.67 16.53 3.03
CA THR A 12 -7.87 16.06 4.18
C THR A 12 -8.37 16.53 5.56
N ARG A 13 -9.43 17.35 5.62
CA ARG A 13 -9.97 17.92 6.87
C ARG A 13 -10.91 16.99 7.65
N THR A 14 -11.32 15.85 7.10
CA THR A 14 -12.24 14.91 7.77
C THR A 14 -11.75 13.46 7.75
N TYR A 15 -10.45 13.25 7.52
CA TYR A 15 -9.89 11.91 7.60
C TYR A 15 -9.62 11.59 9.08
N GLY A 16 -10.37 10.63 9.63
CA GLY A 16 -9.97 9.99 10.88
C GLY A 16 -8.55 9.41 10.76
N PRO A 17 -7.81 9.23 11.87
CA PRO A 17 -6.41 8.80 11.85
C PRO A 17 -6.19 7.52 11.03
N GLU A 18 -7.18 6.63 11.00
CA GLU A 18 -7.16 5.39 10.22
C GLU A 18 -7.25 5.63 8.71
N GLN A 19 -8.05 6.58 8.26
CA GLN A 19 -8.16 6.89 6.83
C GLN A 19 -6.88 7.57 6.32
N VAL A 20 -6.27 8.44 7.15
CA VAL A 20 -4.95 9.01 6.85
C VAL A 20 -3.89 7.92 6.75
N ARG A 21 -3.89 6.97 7.69
CA ARG A 21 -2.96 5.82 7.69
C ARG A 21 -3.10 5.01 6.40
N ARG A 22 -4.32 4.64 6.01
CA ARG A 22 -4.60 3.89 4.77
C ARG A 22 -4.21 4.68 3.52
N HIS A 23 -4.47 5.99 3.49
CA HIS A 23 -4.09 6.84 2.36
C HIS A 23 -2.57 6.89 2.19
N ARG A 24 -1.82 7.07 3.28
CA ARG A 24 -0.34 7.07 3.26
C ARG A 24 0.21 5.71 2.83
N LEU A 25 -0.34 4.62 3.37
CA LEU A 25 0.03 3.26 2.98
C LEU A 25 -0.14 3.05 1.48
N ARG A 26 -1.32 3.38 0.94
CA ARG A 26 -1.64 3.21 -0.48
C ARG A 26 -0.73 4.05 -1.39
N ARG A 27 -0.41 5.29 -0.99
CA ARG A 27 0.53 6.13 -1.74
C ARG A 27 1.92 5.50 -1.80
N ALA A 28 2.45 5.10 -0.65
CA ALA A 28 3.77 4.49 -0.57
C ALA A 28 3.83 3.13 -1.31
N LEU A 29 2.76 2.34 -1.25
CA LEU A 29 2.60 1.12 -2.05
C LEU A 29 2.64 1.40 -3.55
N ASN A 30 1.89 2.41 -4.01
CA ASN A 30 1.87 2.80 -5.42
C ASN A 30 3.24 3.28 -5.90
N GLU A 31 3.96 4.05 -5.09
CA GLU A 31 5.32 4.51 -5.41
C GLU A 31 6.29 3.32 -5.49
N LEU A 32 6.18 2.36 -4.56
CA LEU A 32 7.00 1.17 -4.53
C LEU A 32 6.71 0.20 -5.70
N MET A 33 5.43 0.04 -6.06
CA MET A 33 4.98 -0.80 -7.17
C MET A 33 5.10 -0.12 -8.55
N ALA A 34 5.44 1.17 -8.60
CA ALA A 34 5.71 1.86 -9.86
C ALA A 34 7.02 1.38 -10.50
N ASP A 35 7.93 0.81 -9.69
CA ASP A 35 9.12 0.14 -10.21
C ASP A 35 8.72 -1.24 -10.78
N PRO A 36 8.91 -1.49 -12.08
CA PRO A 36 8.52 -2.75 -12.71
C PRO A 36 9.34 -3.95 -12.21
N GLY A 37 10.44 -3.68 -11.50
CA GLY A 37 11.22 -4.70 -10.80
C GLY A 37 10.65 -5.06 -9.43
N TYR A 38 9.54 -4.47 -8.95
CA TYR A 38 9.01 -4.74 -7.62
C TYR A 38 7.70 -5.52 -7.64
N HIS A 39 7.63 -6.63 -6.92
CA HIS A 39 6.43 -7.42 -6.72
C HIS A 39 6.20 -7.68 -5.24
N LEU A 40 4.98 -7.34 -4.79
CA LEU A 40 4.45 -7.64 -3.47
C LEU A 40 3.26 -8.57 -3.61
N SER A 41 3.27 -9.68 -2.88
CA SER A 41 2.15 -10.63 -2.83
C SER A 41 2.03 -11.22 -1.43
N VAL A 42 0.89 -11.81 -1.12
CA VAL A 42 0.71 -12.59 0.12
C VAL A 42 0.50 -14.04 -0.27
N SER A 43 1.31 -14.92 0.32
CA SER A 43 1.19 -16.38 0.14
C SER A 43 1.25 -17.03 1.51
N ASP A 44 0.27 -17.89 1.82
CA ASP A 44 0.18 -18.59 3.11
C ASP A 44 0.26 -17.64 4.34
N GLY A 45 -0.41 -16.47 4.23
CA GLY A 45 -0.39 -15.42 5.25
C GLY A 45 0.95 -14.70 5.42
N LYS A 46 1.93 -14.96 4.56
CA LYS A 46 3.25 -14.31 4.57
C LYS A 46 3.37 -13.33 3.42
N LEU A 47 3.91 -12.14 3.72
CA LEU A 47 4.28 -11.16 2.70
C LEU A 47 5.50 -11.67 1.93
N MET A 48 5.31 -11.86 0.63
CA MET A 48 6.34 -12.22 -0.35
C MET A 48 6.73 -10.96 -1.12
N VAL A 49 8.03 -10.69 -1.17
CA VAL A 49 8.62 -9.52 -1.83
C VAL A 49 9.64 -10.03 -2.82
N GLY A 50 9.51 -9.66 -4.10
CA GLY A 50 10.40 -10.17 -5.13
C GLY A 50 10.58 -9.21 -6.30
N PRO A 51 11.70 -9.35 -7.05
CA PRO A 51 12.86 -10.15 -6.73
C PRO A 51 13.76 -9.45 -5.68
N PRO A 52 14.53 -10.22 -4.88
CA PRO A 52 15.25 -9.69 -3.72
C PRO A 52 16.33 -8.64 -4.03
N HIS A 53 16.84 -8.60 -5.26
CA HIS A 53 17.81 -7.60 -5.72
C HIS A 53 17.20 -6.22 -5.99
N ALA A 54 15.87 -6.15 -6.17
CA ALA A 54 15.15 -4.89 -6.32
C ALA A 54 14.77 -4.27 -4.95
N ILE A 55 14.98 -4.99 -3.85
CA ILE A 55 14.64 -4.52 -2.50
C ILE A 55 15.69 -3.53 -2.01
N THR A 56 15.41 -2.24 -2.17
CA THR A 56 16.24 -1.18 -1.61
C THR A 56 16.15 -1.14 -0.07
N PRO A 57 17.12 -0.54 0.64
CA PRO A 57 17.05 -0.37 2.09
C PRO A 57 15.79 0.37 2.57
N GLU A 58 15.35 1.38 1.82
CA GLU A 58 14.15 2.17 2.10
C GLU A 58 12.89 1.31 1.97
N ALA A 59 12.81 0.52 0.91
CA ALA A 59 11.71 -0.41 0.69
C ALA A 59 11.66 -1.48 1.79
N ARG A 60 12.81 -1.99 2.21
CA ARG A 60 12.91 -2.94 3.33
C ARG A 60 12.42 -2.31 4.63
N GLN A 61 12.81 -1.07 4.93
CA GLN A 61 12.35 -0.36 6.12
C GLN A 61 10.84 -0.13 6.08
N PHE A 62 10.31 0.35 4.95
CA PHE A 62 8.88 0.52 4.74
C PHE A 62 8.11 -0.79 4.95
N ILE A 63 8.54 -1.87 4.30
CA ILE A 63 7.92 -3.19 4.43
C ILE A 63 7.96 -3.68 5.87
N SER A 64 9.07 -3.47 6.59
CA SER A 64 9.20 -3.85 7.98
C SER A 64 8.24 -3.05 8.88
N THR A 65 8.10 -1.74 8.65
CA THR A 65 7.23 -0.86 9.42
C THR A 65 5.75 -1.17 9.19
N TYR A 66 5.37 -1.49 7.96
CA TYR A 66 3.96 -1.65 7.56
C TYR A 66 3.56 -3.10 7.27
N ARG A 67 4.36 -4.09 7.66
CA ARG A 67 4.18 -5.50 7.28
C ARG A 67 2.77 -6.02 7.51
N ALA A 68 2.20 -5.76 8.68
CA ALA A 68 0.85 -6.23 9.03
C ALA A 68 -0.24 -5.57 8.17
N ASP A 69 -0.14 -4.26 7.98
CA ASP A 69 -1.07 -3.49 7.13
C ASP A 69 -0.97 -3.94 5.66
N LEU A 70 0.25 -4.22 5.17
CA LEU A 70 0.49 -4.71 3.81
C LEU A 70 -0.14 -6.09 3.59
N ILE A 71 0.01 -7.00 4.55
CA ILE A 71 -0.63 -8.33 4.48
C ILE A 71 -2.15 -8.18 4.42
N GLN A 72 -2.73 -7.40 5.33
CA GLN A 72 -4.18 -7.18 5.37
C GLN A 72 -4.69 -6.53 4.08
N HIS A 73 -3.96 -5.53 3.55
CA HIS A 73 -4.34 -4.82 2.34
C HIS A 73 -4.27 -5.71 1.09
N LEU A 74 -3.21 -6.51 0.95
CA LEU A 74 -3.02 -7.41 -0.19
C LEU A 74 -3.97 -8.61 -0.14
N GLN A 75 -4.31 -9.09 1.06
CA GLN A 75 -5.38 -10.09 1.24
C GLN A 75 -6.74 -9.55 0.79
N TRP A 76 -7.05 -8.30 1.12
CA TRP A 76 -8.28 -7.63 0.68
C TRP A 76 -8.35 -7.41 -0.84
N LEU A 77 -7.21 -7.25 -1.51
CA LEU A 77 -7.15 -7.06 -2.97
C LEU A 77 -7.11 -8.38 -3.75
N GLY A 78 -6.77 -9.49 -3.09
CA GLY A 78 -6.65 -10.82 -3.67
C GLY A 78 -7.94 -11.65 -3.65
N GLU A 79 -9.04 -11.10 -3.13
CA GLU A 79 -10.40 -11.65 -3.23
C GLU A 79 -11.21 -11.01 -4.38
#